data_AF-A0A2A3LEI5-F1
#
_entry.id   AF-A0A2A3LEI5-F1
#
_cell.length_a   1.000
_cell.length_b   1.000
_cell.length_c   1.000
_cell.angle_alpha   90.00
_cell.angle_beta   90.00
_cell.angle_gamma   90.00
#
_symmetry.space_group_name_H-M   'P 1'
#
loop_
_entity.id
_entity.type
_entity.pdbx_description
1 polymer ?
#
loop_
_entity_poly.entity_id
_entity_poly.type
_entity_poly.pdbx_seq_one_letter_code
_entity_poly.pdbx_strand_id
1 'polypeptide(L)'
;MQQIIIQFPKPVVVTSIFVIPGFAHTEKNGQDHWVEHRLVTAILWRIGGEQIEQAISPTPQGSTQKVPGIATQIITGTIQSSQRPPATGKGPGHLPGILGAPDNSKVDETIAISKITINGYSAGQT
;
A
#
# COMPACT_ATOMS: atom_id res chain seq x y z
N MET A 1 8.71 10.39 7.19
CA MET A 1 8.78 9.92 5.79
C MET A 1 9.02 8.42 5.82
N GLN A 2 8.25 7.63 5.07
CA GLN A 2 8.33 6.16 5.08
C GLN A 2 8.82 5.64 3.71
N GLN A 3 9.67 4.62 3.71
CA GLN A 3 10.30 4.07 2.52
C GLN A 3 10.12 2.54 2.44
N ILE A 4 9.91 2.05 1.22
CA ILE A 4 9.82 0.65 0.87
C ILE A 4 11.06 0.31 0.04
N ILE A 5 11.70 -0.83 0.33
CA ILE A 5 12.83 -1.35 -0.46
C ILE A 5 12.50 -2.78 -0.85
N ILE A 6 12.52 -3.05 -2.16
CA ILE A 6 12.35 -4.38 -2.73
C ILE A 6 13.64 -4.71 -3.47
N GLN A 7 14.32 -5.76 -3.02
CA GLN A 7 15.57 -6.22 -3.61
C GLN A 7 15.38 -7.61 -4.20
N PHE A 8 15.75 -7.76 -5.47
CA PHE A 8 15.72 -9.03 -6.17
C PHE A 8 17.08 -9.73 -6.07
N PRO A 9 17.11 -11.07 -5.98
CA PRO A 9 18.36 -11.82 -5.92
C PRO A 9 19.14 -11.76 -7.26
N LYS A 10 18.45 -11.47 -8.37
CA LYS A 10 19.02 -11.30 -9.71
C LYS A 10 18.32 -10.13 -10.42
N PRO A 11 18.95 -9.51 -11.44
CA PRO A 11 18.29 -8.49 -12.24
C PRO A 11 17.00 -9.00 -12.90
N VAL A 12 15.95 -8.20 -12.82
CA VAL A 12 14.63 -8.45 -13.41
C VAL A 12 14.23 -7.27 -14.30
N VAL A 13 13.34 -7.51 -15.25
CA VAL A 13 12.65 -6.47 -16.01
C VAL A 13 11.25 -6.31 -15.44
N VAL A 14 11.00 -5.15 -14.83
CA VAL A 14 9.71 -4.82 -14.19
C VAL A 14 8.76 -4.28 -15.23
N THR A 15 7.52 -4.78 -15.26
CA THR A 15 6.47 -4.34 -16.20
C THR A 15 5.27 -3.70 -15.52
N SER A 16 5.04 -4.02 -14.24
CA SER A 16 4.06 -3.29 -13.43
C SER A 16 4.29 -3.47 -11.92
N ILE A 17 3.75 -2.51 -11.16
CA ILE A 17 3.66 -2.53 -9.71
C ILE A 17 2.18 -2.47 -9.33
N PHE A 18 1.72 -3.39 -8.50
CA PHE A 18 0.37 -3.39 -7.96
C PHE A 18 0.41 -3.22 -6.44
N VAL A 19 -0.41 -2.33 -5.91
CA VAL A 19 -0.45 -1.98 -4.48
C VAL A 19 -1.88 -2.07 -3.97
N ILE A 20 -2.09 -2.78 -2.87
CA ILE A 20 -3.32 -2.71 -2.06
C ILE A 20 -2.99 -1.91 -0.79
N PRO A 21 -3.54 -0.70 -0.62
CA PRO A 21 -3.33 0.09 0.60
C PRO A 21 -4.05 -0.54 1.80
N GLY A 22 -3.87 -0.01 3.01
CA GLY A 22 -4.61 -0.43 4.20
C GLY A 22 -4.31 -1.85 4.67
N PHE A 23 -5.15 -2.37 5.56
CA PHE A 23 -5.13 -3.76 6.01
C PHE A 23 -6.34 -4.49 5.46
N ALA A 24 -6.24 -5.02 4.23
CA ALA A 24 -7.32 -5.78 3.58
C ALA A 24 -7.48 -7.18 4.21
N HIS A 25 -7.87 -7.23 5.49
CA HIS A 25 -8.13 -8.47 6.21
C HIS A 25 -9.35 -8.30 7.11
N THR A 26 -10.27 -9.24 7.00
CA THR A 26 -11.40 -9.36 7.92
C THR A 26 -11.14 -10.57 8.80
N GLU A 27 -11.11 -10.35 10.11
CA GLU A 27 -10.97 -11.44 11.08
C GLU A 27 -12.19 -12.37 11.06
N LYS A 28 -12.04 -13.57 11.62
CA LYS A 28 -13.12 -14.57 11.70
C LYS A 28 -14.33 -14.09 12.51
N ASN A 29 -14.13 -13.13 13.41
CA ASN A 29 -15.18 -12.46 14.20
C ASN A 29 -15.91 -11.33 13.42
N GLY A 30 -15.49 -11.05 12.18
CA GLY A 30 -16.04 -10.00 11.33
C GLY A 30 -15.43 -8.61 11.55
N GLN A 31 -14.38 -8.47 12.37
CA GLN A 31 -13.67 -7.20 12.52
C GLN A 31 -12.90 -6.87 11.24
N ASP A 32 -13.10 -5.63 10.78
CA ASP A 32 -12.42 -5.06 9.62
C ASP A 32 -11.38 -4.04 10.10
N HIS A 33 -10.11 -4.36 9.87
CA HIS A 33 -8.98 -3.52 10.26
C HIS A 33 -8.62 -2.49 9.18
N TRP A 34 -9.38 -2.42 8.09
CA TRP A 34 -9.15 -1.44 7.01
C TRP A 34 -9.12 0.01 7.53
N VAL A 35 -9.87 0.28 8.60
CA VAL A 35 -10.05 1.62 9.17
C VAL A 35 -9.06 1.99 10.28
N GLU A 36 -8.12 1.10 10.62
CA GLU A 36 -7.18 1.29 11.74
C GLU A 36 -5.97 2.17 11.42
N HIS A 37 -5.63 2.30 10.14
CA HIS A 37 -4.43 2.98 9.68
C HIS A 37 -4.75 3.96 8.56
N ARG A 38 -3.87 4.94 8.33
CA ARG A 38 -3.97 5.77 7.13
C ARG A 38 -3.79 4.93 5.87
N LEU A 39 -4.59 5.23 4.86
CA LEU A 39 -4.57 4.59 3.55
C LEU A 39 -3.60 5.33 2.64
N VAL A 40 -2.63 4.63 2.06
CA VAL A 40 -1.71 5.22 1.09
C VAL A 40 -2.45 5.65 -0.18
N THR A 41 -2.17 6.86 -0.64
CA THR A 41 -2.79 7.45 -1.84
C THR A 41 -1.78 7.80 -2.93
N ALA A 42 -0.49 7.94 -2.60
CA ALA A 42 0.56 8.09 -3.60
C ALA A 42 1.90 7.52 -3.14
N ILE A 43 2.60 6.85 -4.06
CA ILE A 43 3.97 6.37 -3.88
C ILE A 43 4.82 6.83 -5.07
N LEU A 44 6.00 7.38 -4.78
CA LEU A 44 7.04 7.62 -5.76
C LEU A 44 7.97 6.42 -5.83
N TRP A 45 7.90 5.68 -6.93
CA TRP A 45 8.80 4.57 -7.22
C TRP A 45 10.07 5.07 -7.89
N ARG A 46 11.22 4.51 -7.49
CA ARG A 46 12.47 4.60 -8.24
C ARG A 46 12.85 3.21 -8.73
N ILE A 47 12.98 3.07 -10.04
CA ILE A 47 13.21 1.79 -10.72
C ILE A 47 14.26 2.04 -11.80
N GLY A 48 15.42 1.37 -11.74
CA GLY A 48 16.43 1.48 -12.80
C GLY A 48 16.90 2.90 -13.12
N GLY A 49 16.82 3.83 -12.16
CA GLY A 49 17.16 5.26 -12.35
C GLY A 49 15.98 6.15 -12.73
N GLU A 50 14.83 5.58 -13.10
CA GLU A 50 13.61 6.33 -13.40
C GLU A 50 12.80 6.61 -12.14
N GLN A 51 12.01 7.69 -12.18
CA GLN A 51 11.05 8.05 -11.14
C GLN A 51 9.63 7.94 -11.68
N ILE A 52 8.77 7.19 -10.99
CA ILE A 52 7.41 6.91 -11.43
C ILE A 52 6.47 7.15 -10.26
N GLU A 53 5.62 8.16 -10.39
CA GLU A 53 4.57 8.43 -9.42
C GLU A 53 3.37 7.52 -9.69
N GLN A 54 2.95 6.78 -8.67
CA GLN A 54 1.75 5.97 -8.68
C GLN A 54 0.69 6.60 -7.77
N ALA A 55 -0.38 7.10 -8.37
CA ALA A 55 -1.61 7.38 -7.65
C ALA A 55 -2.30 6.06 -7.27
N ILE A 56 -2.77 5.97 -6.02
CA ILE A 56 -3.39 4.77 -5.47
C ILE A 56 -4.81 5.13 -5.05
N SER A 57 -5.78 4.43 -5.64
CA SER A 57 -7.15 4.46 -5.16
C SER A 57 -7.20 3.75 -3.79
N PRO A 58 -7.68 4.41 -2.73
CA PRO A 58 -7.69 3.89 -1.37
C PRO A 58 -8.83 2.87 -1.18
N THR A 59 -8.83 1.81 -2.00
CA THR A 59 -9.83 0.74 -1.98
C THR A 59 -9.16 -0.64 -1.84
N PRO A 60 -9.88 -1.66 -1.33
CA PRO A 60 -9.34 -3.01 -1.20
C PRO A 60 -8.92 -3.67 -2.52
N GLN A 61 -9.37 -3.15 -3.67
CA GLN A 61 -8.98 -3.65 -5.00
C GLN A 61 -7.56 -3.21 -5.40
N GLY A 62 -7.00 -2.21 -4.73
CA GLY A 62 -5.67 -1.70 -5.02
C GLY A 62 -5.57 -0.91 -6.32
N SER A 63 -4.34 -0.69 -6.77
CA SER A 63 -4.03 0.08 -7.98
C SER A 63 -2.80 -0.47 -8.68
N THR A 64 -2.84 -0.51 -10.01
CA THR A 64 -1.73 -1.00 -10.85
C THR A 64 -1.07 0.17 -11.58
N GLN A 65 0.24 0.31 -11.41
CA GLN A 65 1.08 1.17 -12.24
C GLN A 65 1.80 0.31 -13.28
N LYS A 66 1.56 0.57 -14.57
CA LYS A 66 2.36 -0.02 -15.65
C LYS A 66 3.64 0.78 -15.86
N VAL A 67 4.71 0.09 -16.26
CA VAL A 67 6.01 0.69 -16.57
C VAL A 67 6.55 0.08 -17.88
N PRO A 68 7.42 0.77 -18.63
CA PRO A 68 7.81 0.37 -19.99
C PRO A 68 8.71 -0.88 -20.09
N GLY A 69 8.92 -1.63 -19.00
CA GLY A 69 9.89 -2.71 -18.95
C GLY A 69 11.26 -2.19 -18.52
N ILE A 70 11.48 -2.04 -17.22
CA ILE A 70 12.70 -1.45 -16.67
C ILE A 70 13.56 -2.52 -16.01
N ALA A 71 14.79 -2.67 -16.48
CA ALA A 71 15.76 -3.57 -15.87
C ALA A 71 16.24 -3.00 -14.52
N THR A 72 16.10 -3.76 -13.44
CA THR A 72 16.60 -3.38 -12.12
C THR A 72 16.86 -4.60 -11.24
N GLN A 73 17.64 -4.40 -10.18
CA GLN A 73 17.74 -5.34 -9.06
C GLN A 73 17.13 -4.77 -7.76
N ILE A 74 16.91 -3.45 -7.70
CA ILE A 74 16.37 -2.75 -6.53
C ILE A 74 15.26 -1.82 -6.97
N ILE A 75 14.15 -1.83 -6.23
CA ILE A 75 13.07 -0.85 -6.33
C ILE A 75 12.97 -0.15 -4.99
N THR A 76 12.89 1.18 -5.00
CA THR A 76 12.57 1.94 -3.80
C THR A 76 11.25 2.68 -3.97
N GLY A 77 10.34 2.59 -3.01
CA GLY A 77 9.11 3.38 -2.96
C GLY A 77 9.18 4.40 -1.83
N THR A 78 8.84 5.65 -2.10
CA THR A 78 8.63 6.68 -1.06
C THR A 78 7.14 6.98 -0.96
N ILE A 79 6.55 6.79 0.21
CA ILE A 79 5.13 7.15 0.42
C ILE A 79 5.04 8.68 0.46
N GLN A 80 4.33 9.26 -0.51
CA GLN A 80 4.21 10.71 -0.66
C GLN A 80 2.94 11.26 -0.01
N SER A 81 1.84 10.52 -0.07
CA SER A 81 0.58 10.94 0.52
C SER A 81 -0.23 9.76 1.05
N SER A 82 -1.08 10.06 2.03
CA SER A 82 -2.05 9.15 2.60
C SER A 82 -3.28 9.92 3.07
N GLN A 83 -4.41 9.24 3.21
CA GLN A 83 -5.64 9.80 3.75
C GLN A 83 -6.19 8.95 4.90
N ARG A 84 -7.04 9.55 5.73
CA ARG A 84 -7.83 8.76 6.69
C ARG A 84 -8.84 7.90 5.92
N PRO A 85 -9.10 6.67 6.37
CA PRO A 85 -10.23 5.87 5.89
C PRO A 85 -11.56 6.64 6.03
N PRO A 86 -12.55 6.41 5.16
CA PRO A 86 -13.88 6.98 5.36
C PRO A 86 -14.44 6.52 6.71
N ALA A 87 -15.03 7.45 7.47
CA ALA A 87 -15.64 7.11 8.74
C ALA A 87 -16.79 6.12 8.52
N THR A 88 -16.69 4.92 9.08
CA THR A 88 -17.79 3.96 9.11
C THR A 88 -18.85 4.51 10.06
N GLY A 89 -19.83 5.24 9.52
CA GLY A 89 -20.91 5.81 10.31
C GLY A 89 -21.78 4.71 10.93
N LYS A 90 -21.57 4.40 12.21
CA LYS A 90 -22.61 3.90 13.14
C LYS A 90 -22.31 4.33 14.58
N GLY A 91 -22.95 5.43 15.00
CA GLY A 91 -23.35 5.66 16.39
C GLY A 91 -22.63 6.80 17.13
N PRO A 92 -23.37 7.73 17.79
CA PRO A 92 -22.80 8.59 18.81
C PRO A 92 -22.60 7.73 20.08
N GLY A 93 -21.36 7.33 20.35
CA GLY A 93 -21.04 6.51 21.51
C GLY A 93 -19.66 6.83 22.02
N HIS A 94 -19.58 7.66 23.06
CA HIS A 94 -18.37 8.00 23.80
C HIS A 94 -17.86 6.84 24.68
N LEU A 95 -17.69 5.64 24.12
CA LEU A 95 -17.12 4.51 24.86
C LEU A 95 -15.90 3.98 24.11
N PRO A 96 -14.68 4.37 24.51
CA PRO A 96 -13.46 3.81 23.95
C PRO A 96 -13.36 2.33 24.33
N GLY A 97 -13.19 1.45 23.33
CA GLY A 97 -12.53 0.16 23.53
C GLY A 97 -13.33 -1.04 24.07
N ILE A 98 -14.66 -0.98 24.22
CA ILE A 98 -15.42 -2.11 24.83
C ILE A 98 -16.01 -3.09 23.79
N LEU A 99 -16.12 -2.70 22.51
CA LEU A 99 -16.77 -3.51 21.46
C LEU A 99 -15.90 -3.77 20.22
N GLY A 100 -14.57 -3.63 20.33
CA GLY A 100 -13.66 -3.90 19.22
C GLY A 100 -13.74 -2.90 18.06
N ALA A 101 -14.30 -1.71 18.32
CA ALA A 101 -14.27 -0.62 17.36
C ALA A 101 -12.85 0.02 17.36
N PRO A 102 -12.27 0.29 16.18
CA PRO A 102 -10.96 0.93 16.05
C PRO A 102 -10.89 2.24 16.81
N ASP A 103 -9.77 2.46 17.50
CA ASP A 103 -9.49 3.73 18.16
C ASP A 103 -9.15 4.80 17.10
N ASN A 104 -10.17 5.56 16.71
CA ASN A 104 -10.05 6.65 15.72
C ASN A 104 -9.03 7.75 16.11
N SER A 105 -8.56 7.77 17.36
CA SER A 105 -7.50 8.69 17.79
C SER A 105 -6.10 8.25 17.35
N LYS A 106 -5.91 6.96 17.03
CA LYS A 106 -4.59 6.37 16.67
C LYS A 106 -4.37 6.18 15.17
N VAL A 107 -5.41 6.39 14.36
CA VAL A 107 -5.37 6.20 12.90
C VAL A 107 -4.23 6.98 12.25
N ASP A 108 -3.89 8.17 12.77
CA ASP A 108 -2.85 9.03 12.21
C ASP A 108 -1.42 8.64 12.58
N GLU A 109 -1.23 7.67 13.49
CA GLU A 109 0.10 7.26 13.95
C GLU A 109 0.82 6.37 12.93
N THR A 110 0.06 5.68 12.07
CA THR A 110 0.59 4.60 11.22
C THR A 110 -0.08 4.58 9.84
N ILE A 111 0.62 3.95 8.90
CA ILE A 111 0.17 3.71 7.53
C ILE A 111 0.28 2.21 7.27
N ALA A 112 -0.69 1.65 6.55
CA ALA A 112 -0.67 0.24 6.18
C ALA A 112 -0.70 0.04 4.66
N ILE A 113 -0.01 -1.01 4.22
CA ILE A 113 -0.07 -1.56 2.86
C ILE A 113 -0.24 -3.06 3.02
N SER A 114 -1.35 -3.59 2.52
CA SER A 114 -1.69 -5.02 2.62
C SER A 114 -0.84 -5.86 1.66
N LYS A 115 -0.65 -5.36 0.43
CA LYS A 115 0.06 -6.10 -0.61
C LYS A 115 0.80 -5.18 -1.56
N ILE A 116 2.01 -5.61 -1.93
CA ILE A 116 2.74 -5.08 -3.08
C ILE A 116 3.10 -6.28 -3.96
N THR A 117 2.69 -6.23 -5.23
CA THR A 117 3.07 -7.23 -6.24
C THR A 117 3.89 -6.54 -7.32
N ILE A 118 5.09 -7.06 -7.60
CA ILE A 118 5.90 -6.63 -8.74
C ILE A 118 5.78 -7.68 -9.83
N ASN A 119 5.30 -7.30 -11.01
CA ASN A 119 5.25 -8.18 -12.17
C ASN A 119 6.41 -7.86 -13.10
N GLY A 120 6.96 -8.90 -13.72
CA GLY A 120 8.13 -8.82 -14.57
C GLY A 120 8.65 -10.18 -14.98
N TYR A 121 9.86 -10.21 -15.54
CA TYR A 121 10.57 -11.42 -15.93
C TYR A 121 12.07 -11.27 -15.63
N SER A 122 12.81 -12.38 -15.61
CA SER A 122 14.26 -12.35 -15.38
C SER A 122 14.96 -11.61 -16.53
N ALA A 123 15.89 -10.72 -16.21
CA ALA A 123 16.68 -10.05 -17.24
C ALA A 123 17.58 -11.07 -17.97
N GLY A 124 17.75 -10.90 -19.28
CA GLY A 124 18.60 -11.77 -20.11
C GLY A 124 17.94 -13.05 -20.61
N GLN A 125 16.63 -13.23 -20.40
CA GLN A 125 15.85 -14.23 -21.14
C GLN A 125 15.31 -13.55 -22.41
N THR A 126 15.92 -13.85 -23.55
CA THR A 126 15.42 -13.53 -24.90
C THR A 126 14.81 -14.76 -25.55
#